data_AF-A0AAW8W731-F1
#
_entry.id   AF-A0AAW8W731-F1
#
_cell.length_a   1.000
_cell.length_b   1.000
_cell.length_c   1.000
_cell.angle_alpha   90.00
_cell.angle_beta   90.00
_cell.angle_gamma   90.00
#
_symmetry.space_group_name_H-M   'P 1'
#
loop_
_entity.id
_entity.type
_entity.pdbx_description
1 polymer ?
#
loop_
_entity_poly.entity_id
_entity_poly.type
_entity_poly.pdbx_seq_one_letter_code
_entity_poly.pdbx_strand_id
1 'polypeptide(L)'
;MQWISKKPILSDIHPRVDANTYGKDLKFGFDNDTVFENGDLAIVSGAENFLQTVKTHLMVSNLEYDWGLKEYLPTTTDDQEEFDFNCEELANYLVSDPKIGNTINSLTRLSFDGEVYEVELTADGIDGLATIKFHF
;
A
#
# COMPACT_ATOMS: atom_id res chain seq x y z
N MET A 1 10.77 6.25 12.46
CA MET A 1 11.70 6.58 11.35
C MET A 1 10.93 7.01 10.13
N GLN A 2 11.56 7.78 9.25
CA GLN A 2 10.94 8.28 8.03
C GLN A 2 11.92 8.16 6.89
N TRP A 3 11.45 7.62 5.77
CA TRP A 3 12.16 7.58 4.51
C TRP A 3 11.46 8.49 3.51
N ILE A 4 12.22 9.40 2.93
CA ILE A 4 11.79 10.28 1.85
C ILE A 4 12.74 10.03 0.69
N SER A 5 12.22 9.51 -0.41
CA SER A 5 13.10 9.19 -1.53
C SER A 5 13.74 10.45 -2.12
N LYS A 6 15.02 10.37 -2.45
CA LYS A 6 15.74 11.43 -3.18
C LYS A 6 15.15 11.63 -4.59
N LYS A 7 14.53 10.60 -5.15
CA LYS A 7 13.82 10.62 -6.44
C LYS A 7 12.62 9.68 -6.39
N PRO A 8 11.45 10.05 -6.92
CA PRO A 8 10.30 9.14 -6.94
C PRO A 8 10.67 7.78 -7.55
N ILE A 9 10.28 6.70 -6.87
CA ILE A 9 10.36 5.36 -7.45
C ILE A 9 9.16 5.26 -8.39
N LEU A 10 9.45 5.14 -9.68
CA LEU A 10 8.45 5.11 -10.73
C LEU A 10 8.14 3.66 -11.07
N SER A 11 6.86 3.35 -11.23
CA SER A 11 6.49 2.07 -11.83
C SER A 11 6.86 2.07 -13.31
N ASP A 12 7.29 0.93 -13.84
CA ASP A 12 7.57 0.68 -15.25
C ASP A 12 6.48 -0.16 -15.95
N ILE A 13 5.46 -0.58 -15.21
CA ILE A 13 4.39 -1.43 -15.72
C ILE A 13 3.45 -0.69 -16.68
N HIS A 14 3.19 -1.28 -17.84
CA HIS A 14 2.26 -0.78 -18.83
C HIS A 14 1.35 -1.91 -19.38
N PRO A 15 0.07 -1.62 -19.75
CA PRO A 15 -0.61 -0.33 -19.65
C PRO A 15 -1.04 0.01 -18.21
N ARG A 16 -1.17 1.31 -17.91
CA ARG A 16 -1.73 1.79 -16.65
C ARG A 16 -3.25 1.63 -16.62
N VAL A 17 -3.79 1.33 -15.44
CA VAL A 17 -5.24 1.22 -15.20
C VAL A 17 -5.67 2.30 -14.19
N ASP A 18 -6.83 2.90 -14.43
CA ASP A 18 -7.41 3.94 -13.57
C ASP A 18 -7.96 3.30 -12.27
N ALA A 19 -7.55 3.81 -11.11
CA ALA A 19 -7.98 3.32 -9.80
C ALA A 19 -9.51 3.35 -9.63
N ASN A 20 -10.20 4.31 -10.24
CA ASN A 20 -11.67 4.40 -10.19
C ASN A 20 -12.36 3.24 -10.91
N THR A 21 -11.63 2.48 -11.73
CA THR A 21 -12.15 1.31 -12.44
C THR A 21 -12.01 0.01 -11.65
N TYR A 22 -11.40 0.04 -10.46
CA TYR A 22 -11.32 -1.15 -9.59
C TYR A 22 -12.72 -1.66 -9.27
N GLY A 23 -12.85 -3.00 -9.30
CA GLY A 23 -14.10 -3.69 -9.02
C GLY A 23 -14.64 -3.46 -7.62
N LYS A 24 -15.78 -4.07 -7.32
CA LYS A 24 -16.35 -4.07 -5.97
C LYS A 24 -15.72 -5.17 -5.13
N ASP A 25 -15.47 -4.89 -3.86
CA ASP A 25 -15.06 -5.88 -2.87
C ASP A 25 -15.68 -5.59 -1.50
N LEU A 26 -15.66 -6.57 -0.60
CA LEU A 26 -16.04 -6.38 0.80
C LEU A 26 -15.13 -5.37 1.46
N LYS A 27 -15.72 -4.47 2.25
CA LYS A 27 -14.96 -3.51 3.05
C LYS A 27 -14.36 -4.22 4.27
N PHE A 28 -13.05 -4.08 4.44
CA PHE A 28 -12.32 -4.57 5.60
C PHE A 28 -11.97 -3.44 6.55
N GLY A 29 -12.08 -3.73 7.85
CA GLY A 29 -11.78 -2.83 8.95
C GLY A 29 -10.28 -2.69 9.21
N PHE A 30 -9.93 -2.17 10.38
CA PHE A 30 -8.53 -2.05 10.78
C PHE A 30 -7.86 -3.42 10.99
N ASP A 31 -8.58 -4.39 11.56
CA ASP A 31 -8.10 -5.73 11.89
C ASP A 31 -8.39 -6.78 10.78
N ASN A 32 -8.60 -6.33 9.53
CA ASN A 32 -9.14 -7.15 8.44
C ASN A 32 -10.53 -7.79 8.69
N ASP A 33 -11.23 -7.35 9.74
CA ASP A 33 -12.61 -7.77 9.98
C ASP A 33 -13.56 -7.18 8.94
N THR A 34 -14.58 -7.95 8.54
CA THR A 34 -15.59 -7.44 7.61
C THR A 34 -16.45 -6.38 8.27
N VAL A 35 -16.61 -5.23 7.60
CA VAL A 35 -17.38 -4.10 8.12
C VAL A 35 -18.85 -4.26 7.75
N PHE A 36 -19.75 -4.00 8.71
CA PHE A 36 -21.18 -3.89 8.47
C PHE A 36 -21.62 -2.42 8.51
N GLU A 37 -22.39 -1.98 7.52
CA GLU A 37 -23.00 -0.65 7.47
C GLU A 37 -24.51 -0.82 7.29
N ASN A 38 -25.28 -0.24 8.21
CA ASN A 38 -26.76 -0.34 8.23
C ASN A 38 -27.33 -1.77 8.24
N GLY A 39 -26.57 -2.74 8.77
CA GLY A 39 -26.99 -4.14 8.88
C GLY A 39 -26.61 -5.02 7.69
N ASP A 40 -26.02 -4.45 6.63
CA ASP A 40 -25.50 -5.18 5.48
C ASP A 40 -23.96 -5.16 5.47
N LEU A 41 -23.36 -6.11 4.74
CA LEU A 41 -21.93 -6.09 4.47
C LEU A 41 -21.56 -4.85 3.67
N ALA A 42 -20.64 -4.04 4.20
CA ALA A 42 -20.16 -2.87 3.50
C ALA A 42 -19.29 -3.29 2.30
N ILE A 43 -19.40 -2.54 1.21
CA ILE A 43 -18.72 -2.78 -0.06
C ILE A 43 -17.91 -1.53 -0.40
N VAL A 44 -16.67 -1.70 -0.84
CA VAL A 44 -15.82 -0.65 -1.43
C VAL A 44 -15.68 -0.85 -2.93
N SER A 45 -15.39 0.22 -3.67
CA SER A 45 -15.18 0.16 -5.12
C SER A 45 -14.29 1.30 -5.61
N GLY A 46 -13.76 1.18 -6.83
CA GLY A 46 -12.90 2.20 -7.42
C GLY A 46 -11.68 2.50 -6.54
N ALA A 47 -11.35 3.78 -6.37
CA ALA A 47 -10.17 4.22 -5.63
C ALA A 47 -10.13 3.66 -4.19
N GLU A 48 -11.27 3.55 -3.50
CA GLU A 48 -11.31 2.99 -2.14
C GLU A 48 -10.92 1.51 -2.12
N ASN A 49 -11.38 0.73 -3.09
CA ASN A 49 -10.98 -0.67 -3.19
C ASN A 49 -9.52 -0.82 -3.59
N PHE A 50 -9.01 0.05 -4.47
CA PHE A 50 -7.58 0.09 -4.77
C PHE A 50 -6.74 0.35 -3.51
N LEU A 51 -7.08 1.36 -2.70
CA LEU A 51 -6.37 1.66 -1.46
C LEU A 51 -6.47 0.50 -0.44
N GLN A 52 -7.64 -0.14 -0.35
CA GLN A 52 -7.81 -1.34 0.47
C GLN A 52 -6.91 -2.48 -0.03
N THR A 53 -6.82 -2.69 -1.34
CA THR A 53 -5.98 -3.72 -1.96
C THR A 53 -4.51 -3.51 -1.61
N VAL A 54 -4.01 -2.28 -1.73
CA VAL A 54 -2.62 -1.93 -1.34
C VAL A 54 -2.41 -2.24 0.15
N LYS A 55 -3.33 -1.81 1.01
CA LYS A 55 -3.28 -2.07 2.46
C LYS A 55 -3.26 -3.59 2.75
N THR A 56 -4.08 -4.38 2.06
CA THR A 56 -4.12 -5.83 2.24
C THR A 56 -2.80 -6.48 1.86
N HIS A 57 -2.16 -6.10 0.75
CA HIS A 57 -0.85 -6.65 0.39
C HIS A 57 0.21 -6.31 1.45
N LEU A 58 0.17 -5.10 2.01
CA LEU A 58 1.09 -4.69 3.08
C LEU A 58 0.86 -5.44 4.41
N MET A 59 -0.37 -5.87 4.70
CA MET A 59 -0.71 -6.55 5.95
C MET A 59 -0.63 -8.08 5.89
N VAL A 60 -0.58 -8.65 4.69
CA VAL A 60 -0.56 -10.10 4.49
C VAL A 60 0.87 -10.63 4.41
N SER A 61 1.09 -11.78 5.06
CA SER A 61 2.38 -12.46 5.09
C SER A 61 2.72 -13.10 3.74
N ASN A 62 3.93 -12.84 3.26
CA ASN A 62 4.53 -13.49 2.10
C ASN A 62 4.81 -14.99 2.33
N LEU A 63 4.83 -15.43 3.59
CA LEU A 63 5.01 -16.82 3.99
C LEU A 63 3.70 -17.61 3.85
N GLU A 64 2.56 -16.93 3.99
CA GLU A 64 1.23 -17.51 3.83
C GLU A 64 0.72 -17.39 2.39
N TYR A 65 1.00 -16.26 1.74
CA TYR A 65 0.57 -15.95 0.39
C TYR A 65 1.72 -15.33 -0.40
N ASP A 66 2.01 -15.85 -1.59
CA ASP A 66 3.14 -15.40 -2.44
C ASP A 66 3.13 -13.92 -2.85
N TRP A 67 2.01 -13.22 -2.63
CA TRP A 67 1.81 -11.80 -2.92
C TRP A 67 1.84 -10.89 -1.68
N GLY A 68 1.95 -11.45 -0.48
CA GLY A 68 2.06 -10.66 0.75
C GLY A 68 3.35 -9.85 0.80
N LEU A 69 3.31 -8.68 1.44
CA LEU A 69 4.45 -7.77 1.57
C LEU A 69 4.84 -7.48 3.04
N LYS A 70 4.17 -8.12 4.00
CA LYS A 70 4.34 -7.83 5.43
C LYS A 70 5.78 -7.95 5.92
N GLU A 71 6.52 -8.94 5.45
CA GLU A 71 7.88 -9.25 5.87
C GLU A 71 8.90 -8.25 5.33
N TYR A 72 8.54 -7.51 4.27
CA TYR A 72 9.37 -6.45 3.70
C TYR A 72 9.16 -5.11 4.42
N LEU A 73 8.25 -5.04 5.40
CA LEU A 73 8.06 -3.82 6.17
C LEU A 73 9.27 -3.55 7.08
N PRO A 74 9.82 -2.33 7.04
CA PRO A 74 10.99 -1.96 7.84
C PRO A 74 10.64 -1.85 9.32
N THR A 75 11.11 -2.80 10.13
CA THR A 75 10.74 -2.91 11.56
C THR A 75 11.73 -2.29 12.55
N THR A 76 12.92 -1.88 12.11
CA THR A 76 13.99 -1.43 13.02
C THR A 76 13.89 0.05 13.36
N THR A 77 14.25 0.40 14.61
CA THR A 77 14.10 1.75 15.18
C THR A 77 15.40 2.51 15.39
N ASP A 78 16.56 1.84 15.23
CA ASP A 78 17.84 2.40 15.68
C ASP A 78 18.86 2.62 14.54
N ASP A 79 18.65 2.01 13.36
CA ASP A 79 19.48 2.19 12.18
C ASP A 79 18.69 2.84 11.01
N GLN A 80 18.99 4.09 10.71
CA GLN A 80 18.35 4.83 9.61
C GLN A 80 18.78 4.33 8.23
N GLU A 81 20.02 3.84 8.07
CA GLU A 81 20.50 3.35 6.78
C GLU A 81 19.81 2.02 6.42
N GLU A 82 19.64 1.13 7.41
CA GLU A 82 18.86 -0.10 7.25
C GLU A 82 17.39 0.20 6.97
N PHE A 83 16.79 1.15 7.69
CA PHE A 83 15.41 1.59 7.45
C PHE A 83 15.23 2.12 6.03
N ASP A 84 16.12 2.99 5.56
CA ASP A 84 16.08 3.57 4.21
C ASP A 84 16.20 2.49 3.13
N PHE A 85 17.12 1.53 3.30
CA PHE A 85 17.29 0.41 2.37
C PHE A 85 16.02 -0.44 2.26
N ASN A 86 15.44 -0.81 3.41
CA ASN A 86 14.22 -1.61 3.45
C ASN A 86 13.02 -0.85 2.86
N CYS A 87 12.92 0.47 3.09
CA CYS A 87 11.90 1.30 2.45
C CYS A 87 12.06 1.35 0.93
N GLU A 88 13.29 1.46 0.41
CA GLU A 88 13.55 1.40 -1.03
C GLU A 88 13.12 0.06 -1.64
N GLU A 89 13.45 -1.06 -1.00
CA GLU A 89 13.05 -2.40 -1.44
C GLU A 89 11.52 -2.56 -1.46
N LEU A 90 10.85 -2.23 -0.35
CA LEU A 90 9.38 -2.31 -0.26
C LEU A 90 8.69 -1.44 -1.32
N ALA A 91 9.20 -0.23 -1.53
CA ALA A 91 8.67 0.66 -2.55
C ALA A 91 8.81 0.08 -3.96
N ASN A 92 9.94 -0.56 -4.27
CA ASN A 92 10.13 -1.27 -5.54
C ASN A 92 9.14 -2.42 -5.71
N TYR A 93 8.90 -3.23 -4.68
CA TYR A 93 7.88 -4.30 -4.73
C TYR A 93 6.48 -3.76 -5.00
N LEU A 94 6.07 -2.70 -4.30
CA LEU A 94 4.74 -2.09 -4.48
C LEU A 94 4.50 -1.58 -5.90
N VAL A 95 5.49 -0.92 -6.51
CA VAL A 95 5.36 -0.37 -7.87
C VAL A 95 5.52 -1.42 -8.97
N SER A 96 6.08 -2.60 -8.65
CA SER A 96 6.34 -3.69 -9.61
C SER A 96 5.35 -4.85 -9.55
N ASP A 97 4.54 -4.98 -8.48
CA ASP A 97 3.47 -5.97 -8.42
C ASP A 97 2.38 -5.65 -9.46
N PRO A 98 2.10 -6.50 -10.45
CA PRO A 98 1.06 -6.22 -11.45
C PRO A 98 -0.36 -6.08 -10.87
N LYS A 99 -0.68 -6.64 -9.70
CA LYS A 99 -2.03 -6.52 -9.11
C LYS A 99 -2.26 -5.17 -8.43
N ILE A 100 -1.20 -4.52 -7.98
CA ILE A 100 -1.24 -3.22 -7.30
C ILE A 100 -0.66 -2.11 -8.20
N GLY A 101 0.56 -2.35 -8.66
CA GLY A 101 1.44 -1.46 -9.41
C GLY A 101 0.97 -1.16 -10.83
N ASN A 102 0.00 -1.89 -11.39
CA ASN A 102 -0.63 -1.48 -12.65
C ASN A 102 -1.33 -0.11 -12.56
N THR A 103 -1.62 0.34 -11.34
CA THR A 103 -2.32 1.60 -11.06
C THR A 103 -1.41 2.66 -10.45
N ILE A 104 -0.36 2.24 -9.72
CA ILE A 104 0.58 3.16 -9.06
C ILE A 104 1.50 3.80 -10.09
N ASN A 105 1.60 5.13 -10.07
CA ASN A 105 2.55 5.89 -10.89
C ASN A 105 3.89 6.03 -10.17
N SER A 106 3.87 6.42 -8.91
CA SER A 106 5.08 6.58 -8.11
C SER A 106 4.86 6.41 -6.61
N LEU A 107 5.93 6.06 -5.89
CA LEU A 107 5.99 6.08 -4.42
C LEU A 107 7.14 7.00 -3.96
N THR A 108 6.86 7.84 -2.97
CA THR A 108 7.80 8.90 -2.55
C THR A 108 8.13 8.91 -1.06
N ARG A 109 7.28 8.34 -0.21
CA ARG A 109 7.47 8.38 1.24
C ARG A 109 6.91 7.15 1.95
N LEU A 110 7.67 6.68 2.92
CA LEU A 110 7.27 5.69 3.92
C LEU A 110 7.67 6.21 5.31
N SER A 111 6.80 6.04 6.30
CA SER A 111 7.15 6.36 7.69
C SER A 111 6.55 5.36 8.65
N PHE A 112 7.26 5.13 9.75
CA PHE A 112 6.87 4.25 10.84
C PHE A 112 7.14 4.94 12.18
N ASP A 113 6.12 5.02 13.04
CA ASP A 113 6.24 5.65 14.36
C ASP A 113 6.36 4.66 15.53
N GLY A 114 6.38 3.35 15.24
CA GLY A 114 6.38 2.27 16.25
C GLY A 114 5.08 1.47 16.27
N GLU A 115 3.98 2.05 15.80
CA GLU A 115 2.65 1.41 15.79
C GLU A 115 1.96 1.53 14.41
N VAL A 116 2.21 2.63 13.71
CA VAL A 116 1.52 3.00 12.47
C VAL A 116 2.53 3.14 11.34
N TYR A 117 2.22 2.49 10.23
CA TYR A 117 2.86 2.78 8.95
C TYR A 117 2.02 3.75 8.15
N GLU A 118 2.71 4.67 7.49
CA GLU A 118 2.13 5.60 6.54
C GLU A 118 2.87 5.51 5.21
N VAL A 119 2.12 5.31 4.13
CA VAL A 119 2.64 5.19 2.75
C VAL A 119 2.03 6.29 1.90
N GLU A 120 2.87 7.07 1.22
CA GLU A 120 2.42 8.05 0.22
C GLU A 120 2.74 7.62 -1.20
N LEU A 121 1.70 7.58 -2.02
CA LEU A 121 1.78 7.18 -3.42
C LEU A 121 0.95 8.09 -4.33
N THR A 122 1.28 8.08 -5.62
CA THR A 122 0.43 8.63 -6.68
C THR A 122 -0.08 7.48 -7.56
N ALA A 123 -1.31 7.58 -8.03
CA ALA A 123 -1.94 6.56 -8.85
C ALA A 123 -2.88 7.19 -9.88
N ASP A 124 -3.04 6.54 -11.04
CA ASP A 124 -4.02 6.97 -12.04
C ASP A 124 -5.43 6.92 -11.45
N GLY A 125 -6.24 7.94 -11.70
CA GLY A 125 -7.59 8.05 -11.13
C GLY A 125 -7.65 8.60 -9.71
N ILE A 126 -6.51 8.87 -9.06
CA ILE A 126 -6.48 9.57 -7.77
C ILE A 126 -5.83 10.95 -7.95
N ASP A 127 -6.59 12.01 -7.68
CA ASP A 127 -6.08 13.38 -7.74
C ASP A 127 -5.14 13.67 -6.56
N GLY A 128 -3.83 13.73 -6.82
CA GLY A 128 -2.81 14.10 -5.84
C GLY A 128 -2.13 12.93 -5.15
N LEU A 129 -1.63 13.16 -3.93
CA LEU A 129 -0.99 12.14 -3.11
C LEU A 129 -2.05 11.40 -2.29
N ALA A 130 -2.10 10.08 -2.43
CA ALA A 130 -2.85 9.21 -1.54
C ALA A 130 -1.97 8.79 -0.37
N THR A 131 -2.55 8.81 0.83
CA THR A 131 -1.88 8.35 2.05
C THR A 131 -2.62 7.14 2.60
N ILE A 132 -1.92 6.02 2.73
CA ILE A 132 -2.45 4.79 3.33
C ILE A 132 -1.85 4.64 4.72
N LYS A 133 -2.71 4.42 5.73
CA LYS A 133 -2.33 4.20 7.12
C LYS A 133 -2.78 2.81 7.59
N PHE A 134 -1.89 2.09 8.25
CA PHE A 134 -2.20 0.78 8.82
C PHE A 134 -1.42 0.53 10.11
N HIS A 135 -2.01 -0.28 10.98
CA HIS A 135 -1.54 -0.58 12.34
C HIS A 135 -1.09 -2.05 12.41
N PHE A 136 -0.19 -2.36 13.35
CA PHE A 136 0.32 -3.72 13.62
C PHE A 136 -0.05 -4.22 15.02
#